data_AF-A0A8H3C346-F1
#
_entry.id   AF-A0A8H3C346-F1
#
_cell.length_a   1.000
_cell.length_b   1.000
_cell.length_c   1.000
_cell.angle_alpha   90.00
_cell.angle_beta   90.00
_cell.angle_gamma   90.00
#
_symmetry.space_group_name_H-M   'P 1'
#
loop_
_entity.id
_entity.type
_entity.pdbx_description
1 polymer ?
#
loop_
_entity_poly.entity_id
_entity_poly.type
_entity_poly.pdbx_seq_one_letter_code
_entity_poly.pdbx_strand_id
1 'polypeptide(L)'
;MTIILLDAPAFPPEIWLQISWYLDLPDIDAVGRTCRVLRSLTKDPALQRVRLLVFTPERVKRSLFSVNRPTVVDLVQWNILRGLGIERRWRTGQYLYSTSSVRQFNAMINIEQTRIRSKLSSLLRTPRSSARAILYPRVLPDIEAASSQIARALLPAVHSLNASLRRQGLTRAIREGTRRSVRWFEGKGRELGVSGEWERLAVCPGVRKSIKAWEEILAHKT
;
A
#
# COMPACT_ATOMS: atom_id res chain seq x y z
N MET A 1 -43.27 -10.60 -14.47
CA MET A 1 -43.92 -9.42 -13.85
C MET A 1 -44.10 -8.35 -14.91
N THR A 2 -45.24 -8.35 -15.58
CA THR A 2 -45.64 -7.32 -16.54
C THR A 2 -46.12 -6.10 -15.75
N ILE A 3 -45.34 -5.02 -15.77
CA ILE A 3 -45.74 -3.75 -15.19
C ILE A 3 -46.83 -3.19 -16.10
N ILE A 4 -48.08 -3.25 -15.63
CA ILE A 4 -49.22 -2.63 -16.29
C ILE A 4 -48.91 -1.13 -16.39
N LEU A 5 -48.74 -0.68 -17.63
CA LEU A 5 -48.71 0.71 -18.02
C LEU A 5 -50.12 1.28 -17.80
N LEU A 6 -50.45 1.61 -16.54
CA LEU A 6 -51.57 2.51 -16.30
C LEU A 6 -51.18 3.85 -16.94
N ASP A 7 -51.87 4.23 -18.00
CA ASP A 7 -51.98 5.63 -18.41
C ASP A 7 -52.45 6.39 -17.16
N ALA A 8 -51.52 7.13 -16.56
CA ALA A 8 -51.82 7.92 -15.38
C ALA A 8 -52.95 8.88 -15.74
N PRO A 9 -53.97 9.05 -14.87
CA PRO A 9 -55.00 10.05 -15.09
C PRO A 9 -54.32 11.39 -15.40
N ALA A 10 -54.70 11.99 -16.52
CA ALA A 10 -54.06 13.17 -17.09
C ALA A 10 -54.37 14.40 -16.22
N PHE A 11 -53.75 14.47 -15.04
CA PHE A 11 -53.72 15.70 -14.27
C PHE A 11 -52.99 16.77 -15.09
N PRO A 12 -53.47 18.02 -15.07
CA PRO A 12 -52.75 19.16 -15.60
C PRO A 12 -51.30 19.18 -15.09
N PRO A 13 -50.32 19.56 -15.91
CA PRO A 13 -48.91 19.62 -15.51
C PRO A 13 -48.67 20.50 -14.28
N GLU A 14 -49.52 21.50 -14.04
CA GLU A 14 -49.50 22.38 -12.88
C GLU A 14 -49.71 21.61 -11.58
N ILE A 15 -50.62 20.63 -11.57
CA ILE A 15 -50.90 19.80 -10.39
C ILE A 15 -49.70 18.90 -10.09
N TRP A 16 -49.07 18.32 -11.11
CA TRP A 16 -47.85 17.53 -10.92
C TRP A 16 -46.71 18.37 -10.36
N LEU A 17 -46.58 19.62 -10.84
CA LEU A 17 -45.58 20.55 -10.35
C LEU A 17 -45.86 20.90 -8.88
N GLN A 18 -47.12 21.13 -8.52
CA GLN A 18 -47.54 21.40 -7.15
C GLN A 18 -47.37 20.21 -6.21
N ILE A 19 -47.73 18.99 -6.63
CA ILE A 19 -47.47 17.76 -5.87
C ILE A 19 -45.96 17.59 -5.66
N SER A 20 -45.18 17.79 -6.73
CA SER A 20 -43.74 17.68 -6.62
C SER A 20 -43.21 18.69 -5.59
N TRP A 21 -43.75 19.92 -5.52
CA TRP A 21 -43.25 20.95 -4.59
C TRP A 21 -43.29 20.53 -3.13
N TYR A 22 -44.20 19.64 -2.73
CA TYR A 22 -44.31 19.14 -1.36
C TYR A 22 -43.49 17.87 -1.08
N LEU A 23 -42.90 17.26 -2.10
CA LEU A 23 -42.11 16.04 -1.96
C LEU A 23 -40.62 16.36 -1.80
N ASP A 24 -39.97 15.64 -0.89
CA ASP A 24 -38.52 15.69 -0.69
C ASP A 24 -37.79 15.00 -1.87
N LEU A 25 -36.52 15.33 -2.11
CA LEU A 25 -35.73 14.71 -3.20
C LEU A 25 -35.74 13.17 -3.22
N PRO A 26 -35.49 12.46 -2.10
CA PRO A 26 -35.56 10.99 -2.10
C PRO A 26 -36.96 10.46 -2.42
N ASP A 27 -38.01 11.14 -1.97
CA ASP A 27 -39.40 10.72 -2.21
C ASP A 27 -39.79 10.93 -3.66
N ILE A 28 -39.36 12.04 -4.25
CA ILE A 28 -39.47 12.32 -5.68
C ILE A 28 -38.77 11.25 -6.52
N ASP A 29 -37.60 10.79 -6.09
CA ASP A 29 -36.87 9.73 -6.80
C ASP A 29 -37.60 8.38 -6.70
N ALA A 30 -38.24 8.11 -5.56
CA ALA A 30 -39.08 6.94 -5.37
C ALA A 30 -40.35 7.00 -6.22
N VAL A 31 -41.07 8.12 -6.23
CA VAL A 31 -42.29 8.33 -7.04
C VAL A 31 -41.96 8.43 -8.54
N GLY A 32 -40.79 8.96 -8.89
CA GLY A 32 -40.27 8.95 -10.26
C GLY A 32 -39.95 7.54 -10.78
N ARG A 33 -39.89 6.52 -9.92
CA ARG A 33 -39.82 5.12 -10.38
C ARG A 33 -41.17 4.58 -10.83
N THR A 34 -42.26 5.05 -10.23
CA THR A 34 -43.63 4.58 -10.52
C THR A 34 -44.34 5.44 -11.56
N CYS A 35 -44.11 6.76 -11.58
CA CYS A 35 -44.75 7.71 -12.50
C CYS A 35 -43.76 8.24 -13.56
N ARG A 36 -44.06 8.04 -14.85
CA ARG A 36 -43.23 8.52 -15.97
C ARG A 36 -43.18 10.05 -16.09
N VAL A 37 -44.28 10.73 -15.80
CA VAL A 37 -44.37 12.20 -15.87
C VAL A 37 -43.52 12.84 -14.78
N LEU A 38 -43.56 12.31 -13.56
CA LEU A 38 -42.68 12.78 -12.50
C LEU A 38 -41.22 12.47 -12.82
N ARG A 39 -40.92 11.31 -13.43
CA ARG A 39 -39.56 10.97 -13.89
C ARG A 39 -38.99 11.95 -14.90
N SER A 40 -39.79 12.53 -15.79
CA SER A 40 -39.27 13.56 -16.72
C SER A 40 -39.00 14.86 -15.97
N LEU A 41 -39.89 15.25 -15.04
CA LEU A 41 -39.69 16.42 -14.18
C LEU A 41 -38.49 16.28 -13.23
N THR A 42 -38.19 15.07 -12.73
CA THR A 42 -37.00 14.84 -11.89
C THR A 42 -35.71 14.96 -12.67
N LYS A 43 -35.73 14.68 -13.97
CA LYS A 43 -34.56 14.79 -14.84
C LYS A 43 -34.27 16.23 -15.28
N ASP A 44 -35.19 17.17 -15.07
CA ASP A 44 -34.98 18.57 -15.41
C ASP A 44 -34.00 19.23 -14.41
N PRO A 45 -32.79 19.59 -14.86
CA PRO A 45 -31.79 20.19 -13.98
C PRO A 45 -32.18 21.60 -13.51
N ALA A 46 -32.97 22.36 -14.29
CA ALA A 46 -33.38 23.71 -13.91
C ALA A 46 -34.36 23.65 -12.73
N LEU A 47 -35.35 22.75 -12.82
CA LEU A 47 -36.37 22.55 -11.78
C LEU A 47 -35.74 21.98 -10.50
N GLN A 48 -34.80 21.03 -10.63
CA GLN A 48 -34.02 20.55 -9.47
C GLN A 48 -33.21 21.66 -8.81
N ARG A 49 -32.57 22.55 -9.58
CA ARG A 49 -31.79 23.66 -9.03
C ARG A 49 -32.67 24.63 -8.25
N VAL A 50 -33.83 25.00 -8.79
CA VAL A 50 -34.80 25.86 -8.08
C VAL A 50 -35.27 25.17 -6.80
N ARG A 51 -35.57 23.87 -6.84
CA ARG A 51 -35.97 23.09 -5.65
C ARG A 51 -34.89 23.11 -4.55
N LEU A 52 -33.63 22.87 -4.92
CA LEU A 52 -32.51 22.86 -3.97
C LEU A 52 -32.27 24.23 -3.35
N LEU A 53 -32.33 25.30 -4.15
CA LEU A 53 -32.01 26.65 -3.69
C LEU A 53 -33.16 27.33 -2.93
N VAL A 54 -34.41 27.11 -3.36
CA VAL A 54 -35.57 27.82 -2.81
C VAL A 54 -36.24 27.03 -1.68
N PHE A 55 -36.43 25.72 -1.86
CA PHE A 55 -37.28 24.92 -0.96
C PHE A 55 -36.49 24.19 0.12
N THR A 56 -35.26 23.80 -0.17
CA THR A 56 -34.41 23.08 0.78
C THR A 56 -33.08 23.80 1.06
N PRO A 57 -33.08 25.13 1.28
CA PRO A 57 -31.84 25.88 1.50
C PRO A 57 -31.10 25.39 2.74
N GLU A 58 -31.82 24.98 3.78
CA GLU A 58 -31.22 24.47 5.01
C GLU A 58 -30.59 23.09 4.84
N ARG A 59 -31.11 22.21 3.98
CA ARG A 59 -30.43 20.95 3.64
C ARG A 59 -29.15 21.22 2.85
N VAL A 60 -29.19 22.15 1.90
CA VAL A 60 -28.00 22.55 1.13
C VAL A 60 -26.96 23.19 2.05
N LYS A 61 -27.36 24.12 2.93
CA LYS A 61 -26.47 24.70 3.94
C LYS A 61 -25.90 23.63 4.86
N ARG A 62 -26.74 22.74 5.43
CA ARG A 62 -26.27 21.63 6.26
C ARG A 62 -25.33 20.71 5.48
N SER A 63 -25.59 20.40 4.22
CA SER A 63 -24.69 19.55 3.43
C SER A 63 -23.36 20.24 3.11
N LEU A 64 -23.39 21.53 2.74
CA LEU A 64 -22.20 22.30 2.35
C LEU A 64 -21.36 22.76 3.55
N PHE A 65 -22.00 22.99 4.69
CA PHE A 65 -21.39 23.51 5.92
C PHE A 65 -21.54 22.54 7.11
N SER A 66 -21.80 21.26 6.85
CA SER A 66 -21.77 20.25 7.92
C SER A 66 -20.37 20.10 8.47
N VAL A 67 -20.30 19.82 9.77
CA VAL A 67 -19.08 19.43 10.47
C VAL A 67 -18.45 18.18 9.83
N ASN A 68 -19.28 17.32 9.23
CA ASN A 68 -18.84 16.07 8.59
C ASN A 68 -18.36 16.26 7.14
N ARG A 69 -18.30 17.49 6.62
CA ARG A 69 -17.82 17.71 5.26
C ARG A 69 -16.31 17.50 5.20
N PRO A 70 -15.81 16.58 4.37
CA PRO A 70 -14.38 16.38 4.22
C PRO A 70 -13.73 17.64 3.65
N THR A 71 -12.59 18.02 4.24
CA THR A 71 -11.79 19.13 3.75
C THR A 71 -11.07 18.75 2.45
N VAL A 72 -10.57 19.74 1.72
CA VAL A 72 -9.75 19.48 0.52
C VAL A 72 -8.53 18.62 0.88
N VAL A 73 -7.97 18.78 2.07
CA VAL A 73 -6.84 17.98 2.56
C VAL A 73 -7.25 16.52 2.73
N ASP A 74 -8.40 16.26 3.36
CA ASP A 74 -8.92 14.89 3.56
C ASP A 74 -9.15 14.20 2.21
N LEU A 75 -9.72 14.93 1.24
CA LEU A 75 -9.96 14.40 -0.10
C LEU A 75 -8.66 14.08 -0.86
N VAL A 76 -7.58 14.83 -0.61
CA VAL A 76 -6.24 14.53 -1.14
C VAL A 76 -5.64 13.31 -0.46
N GLN A 77 -5.77 13.19 0.87
CA GLN A 77 -5.31 12.03 1.63
C GLN A 77 -6.02 10.73 1.21
N TRP A 78 -7.33 10.78 0.95
CA TRP A 78 -8.10 9.66 0.42
C TRP A 78 -7.87 9.40 -1.07
N ASN A 79 -7.01 10.19 -1.72
CA ASN A 79 -6.66 10.04 -3.11
C ASN A 79 -7.87 10.20 -4.07
N ILE A 80 -8.89 10.95 -3.62
CA ILE A 80 -10.08 11.34 -4.40
C ILE A 80 -9.74 12.56 -5.25
N LEU A 81 -9.15 13.59 -4.64
CA LEU A 81 -8.61 14.75 -5.35
C LEU A 81 -7.15 14.47 -5.72
N ARG A 82 -6.83 14.54 -7.00
CA ARG A 82 -5.47 14.37 -7.53
C ARG A 82 -5.12 15.52 -8.47
N GLY A 83 -3.86 15.92 -8.49
CA GLY A 83 -3.41 17.08 -9.25
C GLY A 83 -1.98 17.49 -8.91
N LEU A 84 -1.42 18.34 -9.76
CA LEU A 84 -0.08 18.88 -9.56
C LEU A 84 -0.11 20.05 -8.56
N GLY A 85 0.58 19.90 -7.42
CA GLY A 85 0.74 20.96 -6.44
C GLY A 85 -0.58 21.43 -5.81
N ILE A 86 -1.49 20.49 -5.51
CA ILE A 86 -2.85 20.77 -4.99
C ILE A 86 -2.80 21.66 -3.75
N GLU A 87 -1.89 21.39 -2.80
CA GLU A 87 -1.75 22.18 -1.58
C GLU A 87 -1.41 23.65 -1.87
N ARG A 88 -0.47 23.88 -2.79
CA ARG A 88 -0.08 25.24 -3.20
C ARG A 88 -1.25 25.96 -3.88
N ARG A 89 -1.93 25.28 -4.82
CA ARG A 89 -3.07 25.85 -5.56
C ARG A 89 -4.26 26.13 -4.64
N TRP A 90 -4.51 25.26 -3.67
CA TRP A 90 -5.53 25.46 -2.64
C TRP A 90 -5.22 26.69 -1.79
N ARG A 91 -3.98 26.82 -1.28
CA ARG A 91 -3.55 27.99 -0.50
C ARG A 91 -3.64 29.30 -1.28
N THR A 92 -3.40 29.27 -2.59
CA THR A 92 -3.49 30.45 -3.46
C THR A 92 -4.91 30.70 -4.01
N GLY A 93 -5.90 29.88 -3.64
CA GLY A 93 -7.28 30.00 -4.13
C GLY A 93 -7.44 29.73 -5.63
N GLN A 94 -6.48 29.03 -6.26
CA GLN A 94 -6.53 28.69 -7.67
C GLN A 94 -7.47 27.51 -7.92
N TYR A 95 -8.17 27.54 -9.06
CA TYR A 95 -9.01 26.43 -9.49
C TYR A 95 -8.19 25.14 -9.67
N LEU A 96 -8.50 24.12 -8.87
CA LEU A 96 -7.80 22.83 -8.87
C LEU A 96 -7.94 22.08 -10.20
N TYR A 97 -9.11 22.22 -10.85
CA TYR A 97 -9.48 21.51 -12.08
C TYR A 97 -9.55 22.40 -13.32
N SER A 98 -8.72 23.45 -13.38
CA SER A 98 -8.57 24.15 -14.65
C SER A 98 -8.11 23.19 -15.76
N THR A 99 -8.51 23.45 -17.00
CA THR A 99 -8.12 22.62 -18.15
C THR A 99 -6.59 22.50 -18.29
N SER A 100 -5.86 23.57 -17.96
CA SER A 100 -4.40 23.58 -17.91
C SER A 100 -3.83 22.71 -16.79
N SER A 101 -4.42 22.75 -15.58
CA SER A 101 -4.06 21.89 -14.44
C SER A 101 -4.18 20.40 -14.80
N VAL A 102 -5.31 20.03 -15.40
CA VAL A 102 -5.60 18.66 -15.81
C VAL A 102 -4.61 18.19 -16.88
N ARG A 103 -4.34 19.03 -17.89
CA ARG A 103 -3.35 18.71 -18.93
C ARG A 103 -1.95 18.51 -18.35
N GLN A 104 -1.50 19.41 -17.47
CA GLN A 104 -0.19 19.32 -16.82
C GLN A 104 -0.07 18.05 -15.96
N PHE A 105 -1.10 17.74 -15.18
CA PHE A 105 -1.14 16.55 -14.34
C PHE A 105 -1.08 15.26 -15.16
N ASN A 106 -1.86 15.17 -16.24
CA ASN A 106 -1.84 14.03 -17.14
C ASN A 106 -0.48 13.87 -17.83
N ALA A 107 0.13 14.98 -18.29
CA ALA A 107 1.47 14.97 -18.86
C ALA A 107 2.51 14.44 -17.86
N MET A 108 2.46 14.91 -16.61
CA MET A 108 3.34 14.43 -15.54
C MET A 108 3.16 12.93 -15.29
N ILE A 109 1.92 12.44 -15.18
CA ILE A 109 1.64 11.00 -15.00
C ILE A 109 2.26 10.19 -16.14
N ASN A 110 2.08 10.64 -17.39
CA ASN A 110 2.62 9.93 -18.55
C ASN A 110 4.15 9.88 -18.51
N ILE A 111 4.81 10.96 -18.13
CA ILE A 111 6.28 11.02 -17.98
C ILE A 111 6.76 10.08 -16.86
N GLU A 112 6.08 10.06 -15.72
CA GLU A 112 6.44 9.15 -14.63
C GLU A 112 6.24 7.68 -15.03
N GLN A 113 5.15 7.36 -15.73
CA GLN A 113 4.92 6.02 -16.24
C GLN A 113 5.97 5.57 -17.24
N THR A 114 6.38 6.43 -18.18
CA THR A 114 7.44 6.10 -19.14
C THR A 114 8.79 5.96 -18.46
N ARG A 115 9.10 6.80 -17.46
CA ARG A 115 10.31 6.68 -16.65
C ARG A 115 10.35 5.36 -15.87
N ILE A 116 9.26 4.99 -15.21
CA ILE A 116 9.14 3.73 -14.48
C ILE A 116 9.30 2.56 -15.44
N ARG A 117 8.61 2.57 -16.59
CA ARG A 117 8.74 1.52 -17.61
C ARG A 117 10.16 1.41 -18.14
N SER A 118 10.83 2.53 -18.41
CA SER A 118 12.22 2.56 -18.86
C SER A 118 13.14 1.96 -17.79
N LYS A 119 13.00 2.39 -16.52
CA LYS A 119 13.80 1.85 -15.40
C LYS A 119 13.53 0.37 -15.15
N LEU A 120 12.28 -0.08 -15.24
CA LEU A 120 11.95 -1.50 -15.11
C LEU A 120 12.51 -2.29 -16.28
N SER A 121 12.40 -1.79 -17.52
CA SER A 121 12.95 -2.47 -18.68
C SER A 121 14.47 -2.53 -18.64
N SER A 122 15.17 -1.51 -18.14
CA SER A 122 16.62 -1.58 -17.94
C SER A 122 16.98 -2.60 -16.86
N LEU A 123 16.31 -2.57 -15.71
CA LEU A 123 16.53 -3.54 -14.62
C LEU A 123 16.20 -4.99 -15.02
N LEU A 124 15.26 -5.20 -15.94
CA LEU A 124 14.90 -6.52 -16.45
C LEU A 124 15.81 -6.97 -17.62
N ARG A 125 16.30 -6.05 -18.45
CA ARG A 125 17.23 -6.33 -19.56
C ARG A 125 18.65 -6.60 -19.08
N THR A 126 19.11 -5.95 -18.01
CA THR A 126 20.42 -6.27 -17.45
C THR A 126 20.39 -7.72 -16.96
N PRO A 127 21.22 -8.63 -17.52
CA PRO A 127 21.24 -10.01 -17.09
C PRO A 127 21.56 -10.03 -15.60
N ARG A 128 20.69 -10.67 -14.83
CA ARG A 128 20.72 -10.77 -13.36
C ARG A 128 21.94 -11.53 -12.83
N SER A 129 23.02 -11.67 -13.59
CA SER A 129 24.04 -12.72 -13.41
C SER A 129 25.33 -12.29 -12.69
N SER A 130 25.71 -11.01 -12.63
CA SER A 130 26.98 -10.63 -11.95
C SER A 130 26.80 -10.06 -10.55
N ALA A 131 25.87 -9.13 -10.34
CA ALA A 131 25.61 -8.55 -9.02
C ALA A 131 24.88 -9.51 -8.05
N ARG A 132 24.10 -10.47 -8.59
CA ARG A 132 23.49 -11.53 -7.77
C ARG A 132 24.53 -12.51 -7.25
N ALA A 133 25.55 -12.87 -8.02
CA ALA A 133 26.60 -13.79 -7.57
C ALA A 133 27.34 -13.29 -6.31
N ILE A 134 27.37 -11.98 -6.09
CA ILE A 134 28.08 -11.35 -4.95
C ILE A 134 27.12 -11.01 -3.79
N LEU A 135 25.86 -10.66 -4.07
CA LEU A 135 24.88 -10.22 -3.05
C LEU A 135 23.86 -11.28 -2.62
N TYR A 136 23.63 -12.34 -3.40
CA TYR A 136 22.72 -13.43 -3.03
C TYR A 136 23.08 -14.14 -1.71
N PRO A 137 24.36 -14.45 -1.40
CA PRO A 137 24.66 -15.26 -0.21
C PRO A 137 24.31 -14.57 1.12
N ARG A 138 23.97 -13.27 1.10
CA ARG A 138 23.55 -12.51 2.28
C ARG A 138 22.06 -12.20 2.34
N VAL A 139 21.31 -12.25 1.24
CA VAL A 139 19.91 -11.81 1.18
C VAL A 139 18.93 -12.98 1.05
N LEU A 140 19.34 -14.07 0.40
CA LEU A 140 18.58 -15.31 0.32
C LEU A 140 19.54 -16.46 0.65
N PRO A 141 19.24 -17.34 1.62
CA PRO A 141 20.08 -18.49 1.88
C PRO A 141 20.11 -19.37 0.63
N ASP A 142 21.25 -19.29 -0.04
CA ASP A 142 21.47 -19.86 -1.36
C ASP A 142 21.35 -21.38 -1.33
N ILE A 143 20.87 -21.92 -2.45
CA ILE A 143 20.66 -23.33 -2.80
C ILE A 143 19.21 -23.82 -2.57
N GLU A 144 18.60 -23.58 -1.41
CA GLU A 144 17.29 -24.18 -1.11
C GLU A 144 16.11 -23.41 -1.73
N ALA A 145 16.22 -22.07 -1.76
CA ALA A 145 15.25 -21.20 -2.42
C ALA A 145 15.28 -21.30 -3.96
N ALA A 146 16.33 -21.90 -4.52
CA ALA A 146 16.47 -22.17 -5.94
C ALA A 146 16.00 -23.58 -6.33
N SER A 147 15.77 -24.47 -5.35
CA SER A 147 15.24 -25.81 -5.62
C SER A 147 13.76 -25.71 -6.00
N SER A 148 13.39 -26.24 -7.17
CA SER A 148 11.99 -26.37 -7.59
C SER A 148 11.20 -27.38 -6.75
N GLN A 149 11.91 -28.15 -5.92
CA GLN A 149 11.38 -29.26 -5.13
C GLN A 149 10.78 -28.81 -3.80
N ILE A 150 11.09 -27.61 -3.33
CA ILE A 150 10.59 -27.09 -2.04
C ILE A 150 9.59 -25.96 -2.31
N ALA A 151 8.38 -26.11 -1.76
CA ALA A 151 7.38 -25.05 -1.82
C ALA A 151 7.89 -23.78 -1.10
N ARG A 152 7.74 -22.60 -1.73
CA ARG A 152 8.24 -21.32 -1.17
C ARG A 152 7.70 -21.02 0.24
N ALA A 153 6.51 -21.49 0.56
CA ALA A 153 5.91 -21.35 1.89
C ALA A 153 6.68 -22.11 2.99
N LEU A 154 7.41 -23.17 2.63
CA LEU A 154 8.18 -24.00 3.57
C LEU A 154 9.61 -23.50 3.77
N LEU A 155 10.08 -22.52 2.99
CA LEU A 155 11.44 -21.99 3.11
C LEU A 155 11.81 -21.50 4.51
N PRO A 156 10.94 -20.78 5.26
CA PRO A 156 11.27 -20.38 6.63
C PRO A 156 11.45 -21.59 7.57
N ALA A 157 10.62 -22.62 7.41
CA ALA A 157 10.68 -23.83 8.23
C ALA A 157 11.92 -24.66 7.91
N VAL A 158 12.22 -24.87 6.63
CA VAL A 158 13.44 -25.57 6.17
C VAL A 158 14.69 -24.83 6.64
N HIS A 159 14.70 -23.49 6.55
CA HIS A 159 15.82 -22.69 7.05
C HIS A 159 16.00 -22.85 8.57
N SER A 160 14.91 -22.82 9.34
CA SER A 160 14.96 -23.03 10.80
C SER A 160 15.49 -24.42 11.16
N LEU A 161 15.08 -25.44 10.39
CA LEU A 161 15.52 -26.82 10.58
C LEU A 161 17.00 -26.98 10.27
N ASN A 162 17.47 -26.44 9.15
CA ASN A 162 18.90 -26.47 8.80
C ASN A 162 19.76 -25.70 9.79
N ALA A 163 19.30 -24.53 10.26
CA ALA A 163 19.98 -23.80 11.33
C ALA A 163 20.08 -24.65 12.61
N SER A 164 19.00 -25.36 12.97
CA SER A 164 18.99 -26.26 14.13
C SER A 164 19.92 -27.46 13.94
N LEU A 165 19.95 -28.09 12.77
CA LEU A 165 20.82 -29.22 12.45
C LEU A 165 22.30 -28.80 12.46
N ARG A 166 22.62 -27.63 11.90
CA ARG A 166 23.97 -27.06 11.96
C ARG A 166 24.41 -26.81 13.41
N ARG A 167 23.55 -26.23 14.23
CA ARG A 167 23.81 -26.05 15.68
C ARG A 167 24.04 -27.39 16.37
N GLN A 168 23.20 -28.39 16.10
CA GLN A 168 23.36 -29.73 16.68
C GLN A 168 24.67 -30.39 16.25
N GLY A 169 25.02 -30.33 14.96
CA GLY A 169 26.30 -30.83 14.45
C GLY A 169 27.50 -30.19 15.14
N LEU A 170 27.47 -28.86 15.34
CA LEU A 170 28.49 -28.15 16.09
C LEU A 170 28.56 -28.61 17.55
N THR A 171 27.43 -28.76 18.24
CA THR A 171 27.44 -29.22 19.64
C THR A 171 27.97 -30.65 19.79
N ARG A 172 27.70 -31.54 18.82
CA ARG A 172 28.27 -32.90 18.80
C ARG A 172 29.78 -32.87 18.59
N ALA A 173 30.26 -32.11 17.59
CA ALA A 173 31.67 -31.96 17.31
C ALA A 173 32.49 -31.40 18.50
N ILE A 174 31.89 -30.50 19.29
CA ILE A 174 32.47 -29.96 20.52
C ILE A 174 32.50 -31.03 21.62
N ARG A 175 31.41 -31.79 21.82
CA ARG A 175 31.30 -32.84 22.85
C ARG A 175 32.20 -34.04 22.59
N GLU A 176 32.35 -34.45 21.33
CA GLU A 176 33.28 -35.52 20.92
C GLU A 176 34.74 -35.12 21.09
N GLY A 177 35.02 -33.88 21.52
CA GLY A 177 36.35 -33.48 21.95
C GLY A 177 37.35 -33.58 20.81
N THR A 178 36.95 -33.23 19.59
CA THR A 178 37.83 -33.18 18.41
C THR A 178 38.90 -32.11 18.63
N ARG A 179 39.92 -32.42 19.44
CA ARG A 179 41.09 -31.59 19.79
C ARG A 179 41.96 -31.24 18.59
N ARG A 180 41.58 -31.62 17.36
CA ARG A 180 42.37 -31.43 16.14
C ARG A 180 41.95 -30.22 15.28
N SER A 181 41.05 -29.36 15.74
CA SER A 181 40.37 -28.45 14.82
C SER A 181 40.41 -26.96 15.18
N VAL A 182 41.46 -26.47 15.85
CA VAL A 182 41.78 -25.03 15.84
C VAL A 182 42.10 -24.59 14.40
N ARG A 183 42.73 -25.47 13.61
CA ARG A 183 43.07 -25.23 12.20
C ARG A 183 41.85 -25.07 11.27
N TRP A 184 40.67 -25.58 11.65
CA TRP A 184 39.42 -25.37 10.88
C TRP A 184 38.83 -23.98 11.11
N PHE A 185 38.89 -23.48 12.35
CA PHE A 185 38.52 -22.10 12.67
C PHE A 185 39.43 -21.09 11.96
N GLU A 186 40.72 -21.40 11.85
CA GLU A 186 41.70 -20.52 11.23
C GLU A 186 41.71 -20.58 9.68
N GLY A 187 41.42 -21.73 9.07
CA GLY A 187 41.56 -21.93 7.62
C GLY A 187 40.29 -21.72 6.79
N LYS A 188 39.14 -22.24 7.23
CA LYS A 188 37.85 -22.17 6.49
C LYS A 188 36.78 -21.34 7.19
N GLY A 189 37.00 -20.96 8.44
CA GLY A 189 36.08 -20.11 9.23
C GLY A 189 36.01 -18.64 8.81
N ARG A 190 36.85 -18.19 7.87
CA ARG A 190 36.75 -16.85 7.25
C ARG A 190 35.66 -16.75 6.19
N GLU A 191 35.29 -17.84 5.53
CA GLU A 191 34.20 -17.83 4.53
C GLU A 191 32.81 -17.81 5.20
N LEU A 192 32.71 -18.25 6.45
CA LEU A 192 31.56 -18.00 7.33
C LEU A 192 31.57 -16.59 7.96
N GLY A 193 32.59 -15.78 7.66
CA GLY A 193 32.91 -14.51 8.30
C GLY A 193 32.05 -13.32 7.89
N VAL A 194 30.76 -13.52 7.61
CA VAL A 194 29.83 -12.38 7.48
C VAL A 194 28.49 -12.57 8.20
N SER A 195 28.27 -13.69 8.87
CA SER A 195 27.20 -13.78 9.87
C SER A 195 27.82 -13.54 11.24
N GLY A 196 27.35 -12.49 11.92
CA GLY A 196 28.08 -11.70 12.90
C GLY A 196 28.68 -12.46 14.09
N GLU A 197 29.66 -11.80 14.73
CA GLU A 197 30.39 -12.21 15.94
C GLU A 197 29.51 -12.72 17.09
N TRP A 198 28.22 -12.35 17.08
CA TRP A 198 27.18 -12.80 17.99
C TRP A 198 26.93 -14.32 17.93
N GLU A 199 27.04 -14.94 16.75
CA GLU A 199 26.90 -16.40 16.62
C GLU A 199 28.12 -17.15 17.16
N ARG A 200 29.32 -16.54 17.11
CA ARG A 200 30.54 -17.09 17.75
C ARG A 200 30.45 -17.03 19.27
N LEU A 201 29.83 -15.98 19.82
CA LEU A 201 29.64 -15.81 21.26
C LEU A 201 28.51 -16.68 21.84
N ALA A 202 27.53 -17.07 21.03
CA ALA A 202 26.41 -17.91 21.47
C ALA A 202 26.78 -19.39 21.68
N VAL A 203 27.86 -19.88 21.05
CA VAL A 203 28.20 -21.31 21.02
C VAL A 203 28.97 -21.77 22.27
N CYS A 204 29.64 -20.87 23.00
CA CYS A 204 30.38 -21.24 24.21
C CYS A 204 30.26 -20.16 25.31
N PRO A 205 29.43 -20.33 26.35
CA PRO A 205 29.40 -19.41 27.49
C PRO A 205 30.76 -19.30 28.22
N GLY A 206 31.65 -20.29 28.07
CA GLY A 206 33.03 -20.26 28.59
C GLY A 206 33.98 -19.35 27.80
N VAL A 207 33.75 -19.13 26.50
CA VAL A 207 34.62 -18.29 25.67
C VAL A 207 34.43 -16.81 25.99
N ARG A 208 33.24 -16.42 26.46
CA ARG A 208 32.95 -15.07 26.96
C ARG A 208 33.80 -14.72 28.19
N LYS A 209 34.11 -15.71 29.04
CA LYS A 209 35.00 -15.54 30.20
C LYS A 209 36.45 -15.38 29.79
N SER A 210 36.92 -16.15 28.79
CA SER A 210 38.29 -16.01 28.29
C SER A 210 38.51 -14.69 27.54
N ILE A 211 37.54 -14.23 26.75
CA ILE A 211 37.65 -12.94 26.04
C ILE A 211 37.69 -11.78 27.05
N LYS A 212 36.80 -11.78 28.06
CA LYS A 212 36.88 -10.78 29.15
C LYS A 212 38.23 -10.81 29.88
N ALA A 213 38.77 -11.98 30.19
CA ALA A 213 40.07 -12.09 30.82
C ALA A 213 41.20 -11.51 29.93
N TRP A 214 41.15 -11.73 28.62
CA TRP A 214 42.10 -11.14 27.68
C TRP A 214 41.93 -9.62 27.53
N GLU A 215 40.70 -9.12 27.51
CA GLU A 215 40.39 -7.68 27.49
C GLU A 215 40.88 -6.98 28.76
N GLU A 216 40.69 -7.59 29.94
CA GLU A 216 41.19 -7.09 31.23
C GLU A 216 42.73 -7.06 31.27
N ILE A 217 43.39 -8.09 30.72
CA ILE A 217 44.87 -8.13 30.61
C ILE A 217 45.40 -7.05 29.65
N LEU A 218 44.68 -6.78 28.56
CA LEU A 218 45.05 -5.73 27.60
C LEU A 218 44.83 -4.32 28.17
N ALA A 219 43.75 -4.10 28.93
CA ALA A 219 43.45 -2.83 29.59
C ALA A 219 44.45 -2.46 30.70
N HIS A 220 45.12 -3.44 31.31
CA HIS A 220 46.16 -3.20 32.31
C HIS A 220 47.56 -2.93 31.71
N LYS A 221 47.74 -3.13 30.40
CA LYS A 221 49.02 -2.89 29.71
C LYS A 221 49.10 -1.54 28.99
N THR A 222 48.02 -0.77 29.02
CA THR A 222 47.96 0.64 28.61
C THR A 222 47.95 1.54 29.83
#